data_AF-A0A2V8LCS9-F1
#
_entry.id   AF-A0A2V8LCS9-F1
#
_cell.length_a   1.000
_cell.length_b   1.000
_cell.length_c   1.000
_cell.angle_alpha   90.00
_cell.angle_beta   90.00
_cell.angle_gamma   90.00
#
_symmetry.space_group_name_H-M   'P 1'
#
loop_
_entity.id
_entity.type
_entity.pdbx_description
1 polymer ?
#
loop_
_entity_poly.entity_id
_entity_poly.type
_entity_poly.pdbx_seq_one_letter_code
_entity_poly.pdbx_strand_id
1 'polypeptide(L)'
;MTASGAINRITLLVTGNDCKRATLYNVACRLGKKFPLGASRRIDLKTGLWFQVVDKGDVEGNWLERSSSSMYSYMMWMGVKRGYLRKHYEAIAEKGYRDVLSKLSKDADGMTNLIDICEGTNVSDLVYYFARKRNVNDFHGLGAFLIMNEELRVPSLHYKPTPGWSAN
;
A
#
# COMPACT_ATOMS: atom_id res chain seq x y z
N MET A 1 -1.90 -12.10 -1.03
CA MET A 1 -1.95 -11.30 0.20
C MET A 1 -0.52 -10.86 0.53
N THR A 2 -0.09 -9.65 0.16
CA THR A 2 1.29 -9.19 0.42
C THR A 2 1.44 -8.72 1.87
N ALA A 3 2.64 -8.86 2.45
CA ALA A 3 2.91 -8.70 3.88
C ALA A 3 2.58 -7.31 4.50
N SER A 4 2.31 -6.27 3.70
CA SER A 4 2.09 -4.89 4.16
C SER A 4 0.74 -4.67 4.85
N GLY A 5 -0.35 -5.33 4.41
CA GLY A 5 -1.68 -5.16 5.01
C GLY A 5 -1.82 -5.77 6.41
N ALA A 6 -1.13 -6.89 6.66
CA ALA A 6 -1.20 -7.61 7.92
C ALA A 6 -0.60 -6.81 9.09
N ILE A 7 0.50 -6.10 8.85
CA ILE A 7 1.28 -5.44 9.90
C ILE A 7 0.48 -4.32 10.57
N ASN A 8 -0.27 -3.53 9.79
CA ASN A 8 -1.00 -2.39 10.34
C ASN A 8 -2.21 -2.81 11.20
N ARG A 9 -2.89 -3.92 10.89
CA ARG A 9 -3.98 -4.42 11.74
C ARG A 9 -3.48 -5.21 12.95
N ILE A 10 -2.38 -5.95 12.82
CA ILE A 10 -1.85 -6.74 13.93
C ILE A 10 -1.40 -5.85 15.10
N THR A 11 -0.80 -4.68 14.87
CA THR A 11 -0.42 -3.77 15.99
C THR A 11 -1.62 -3.14 16.71
N LEU A 12 -2.81 -3.11 16.11
CA LEU A 12 -4.05 -2.65 16.79
C LEU A 12 -4.72 -3.75 17.61
N LEU A 13 -4.65 -5.00 17.13
CA LEU A 13 -5.26 -6.15 17.81
C LEU A 13 -4.44 -6.61 19.03
N VAL A 14 -3.17 -6.20 19.07
CA VAL A 14 -2.27 -6.43 20.19
C VAL A 14 -2.47 -5.29 21.18
N THR A 15 -3.13 -5.58 22.31
CA THR A 15 -3.47 -4.59 23.34
C THR A 15 -2.23 -3.91 23.89
N GLY A 16 -2.41 -2.77 24.55
CA GLY A 16 -1.33 -1.86 24.93
C GLY A 16 -0.17 -2.49 25.73
N ASN A 17 -0.41 -3.62 26.39
CA ASN A 17 0.50 -4.27 27.35
C ASN A 17 1.03 -5.65 26.91
N ASP A 18 0.82 -6.05 25.65
CA ASP A 18 1.30 -7.34 25.14
C ASP A 18 2.81 -7.27 24.82
N CYS A 19 3.59 -8.25 25.30
CA CYS A 19 5.03 -8.32 25.11
C CYS A 19 5.47 -8.42 23.63
N LYS A 20 4.59 -8.89 22.73
CA LYS A 20 4.85 -8.99 21.29
C LYS A 20 4.63 -7.67 20.55
N ARG A 21 3.99 -6.67 21.19
CA ARG A 21 3.72 -5.35 20.60
C ARG A 21 4.99 -4.65 20.16
N ALA A 22 6.02 -4.66 21.01
CA ALA A 22 7.32 -4.06 20.70
C ALA A 22 8.00 -4.73 19.50
N THR A 23 7.93 -6.07 19.42
CA THR A 23 8.47 -6.83 18.28
C THR A 23 7.75 -6.47 16.98
N LEU A 24 6.41 -6.41 17.01
CA LEU A 24 5.61 -6.06 15.84
C LEU A 24 5.82 -4.61 15.40
N TYR A 25 5.93 -3.68 16.36
CA TYR A 25 6.31 -2.30 16.10
C TYR A 25 7.68 -2.23 15.40
N ASN A 26 8.68 -2.94 15.92
CA ASN A 26 10.02 -2.97 15.34
C ASN A 26 10.03 -3.57 13.93
N VAL A 27 9.24 -4.62 13.68
CA VAL A 27 9.06 -5.18 12.33
C VAL A 27 8.41 -4.16 11.40
N ALA A 28 7.36 -3.47 11.84
CA ALA A 28 6.67 -2.44 11.07
C ALA A 28 7.62 -1.28 10.72
N CYS A 29 8.33 -0.74 11.70
CA CYS A 29 9.32 0.32 11.49
C CYS A 29 10.46 -0.15 10.59
N ARG A 30 10.95 -1.38 10.73
CA ARG A 30 12.02 -1.92 9.88
C ARG A 30 11.57 -2.08 8.44
N LEU A 31 10.36 -2.59 8.22
CA LEU A 31 9.80 -2.74 6.88
C LEU A 31 9.55 -1.38 6.26
N GLY A 32 8.94 -0.45 6.99
CA GLY A 32 8.76 0.93 6.57
C GLY A 32 10.07 1.62 6.15
N LYS A 33 11.13 1.48 6.95
CA LYS A 33 12.48 2.01 6.64
C LYS A 33 13.13 1.34 5.42
N LYS A 34 12.74 0.10 5.07
CA LYS A 34 13.22 -0.62 3.88
C LYS A 34 12.55 -0.19 2.58
N PHE A 35 11.58 0.74 2.63
CA PHE A 35 11.00 1.38 1.45
C PHE A 35 11.54 2.80 1.28
N PRO A 36 12.85 3.03 1.09
CA PRO A 36 13.35 4.37 0.86
C PRO A 36 12.74 4.90 -0.45
N LEU A 37 12.19 6.11 -0.37
CA LEU A 37 11.51 6.79 -1.47
C LEU A 37 12.40 7.06 -2.68
N GLY A 38 13.73 6.94 -2.52
CA GLY A 38 14.72 7.17 -3.57
C GLY A 38 15.05 5.95 -4.44
N ALA A 39 14.51 4.76 -4.15
CA ALA A 39 14.72 3.60 -5.01
C ALA A 39 13.66 3.58 -6.13
N SER A 40 13.96 4.27 -7.23
CA SER A 40 13.17 4.30 -8.48
C SER A 40 12.76 2.92 -9.01
N ARG A 41 13.44 1.86 -8.57
CA ARG A 41 13.15 0.47 -8.93
C ARG A 41 11.92 -0.11 -8.24
N ARG A 42 11.38 0.54 -7.20
CA ARG A 42 10.24 0.01 -6.42
C ARG A 42 8.93 0.72 -6.65
N ILE A 43 9.02 2.03 -6.81
CA ILE A 43 7.88 2.92 -6.98
C ILE A 43 8.13 3.66 -8.28
N ASP A 44 7.13 3.70 -9.15
CA ASP A 44 7.15 4.65 -10.24
C ASP A 44 6.93 6.06 -9.67
N LEU A 45 7.96 6.88 -9.68
CA LEU A 45 7.90 8.23 -9.10
C LEU A 45 6.91 9.13 -9.83
N LYS A 46 6.48 8.80 -11.06
CA LYS A 46 5.48 9.58 -11.79
C LYS A 46 4.07 9.35 -11.26
N THR A 47 3.72 8.10 -10.96
CA THR A 47 2.38 7.70 -10.47
C THR A 47 2.29 7.47 -8.96
N GLY A 48 3.41 7.25 -8.29
CA GLY A 48 3.43 6.80 -6.89
C GLY A 48 2.94 5.36 -6.70
N LEU A 49 2.81 4.58 -7.78
CA LEU A 49 2.41 3.17 -7.73
C LEU A 49 3.62 2.26 -7.58
N TRP A 50 3.38 1.07 -7.04
CA TRP A 50 4.36 0.01 -6.90
C TRP A 50 4.27 -0.97 -8.08
N PHE A 51 5.42 -1.52 -8.43
CA PHE A 51 5.52 -2.58 -9.43
C PHE A 51 5.06 -3.94 -8.89
N GLN A 52 4.51 -4.78 -9.76
CA GLN A 52 4.15 -6.18 -9.50
C GLN A 52 5.30 -6.94 -8.82
N VAL A 53 6.51 -6.82 -9.39
CA VAL A 53 7.74 -7.26 -8.71
C VAL A 53 8.49 -6.03 -8.21
N VAL A 54 8.43 -5.85 -6.89
CA VAL A 54 8.75 -4.60 -6.20
C VAL A 54 10.20 -4.15 -6.36
N ASP A 55 11.17 -5.00 -6.66
CA ASP A 55 12.58 -4.59 -6.81
C ASP A 55 13.08 -4.61 -8.27
N LYS A 56 12.17 -4.81 -9.23
CA LYS A 56 12.48 -4.98 -10.65
C LYS A 56 11.79 -3.95 -11.54
N GLY A 57 11.53 -2.74 -11.04
CA GLY A 57 10.84 -1.69 -11.81
C GLY A 57 11.61 -1.19 -13.03
N ASP A 58 12.90 -1.48 -13.11
CA ASP A 58 13.79 -1.22 -14.25
C ASP A 58 13.85 -2.37 -15.26
N VAL A 59 13.16 -3.49 -14.98
CA VAL A 59 13.14 -4.66 -15.88
C VAL A 59 11.93 -4.58 -16.79
N GLU A 60 12.17 -4.72 -18.09
CA GLU A 60 11.12 -4.75 -19.11
C GLU A 60 10.11 -5.88 -18.84
N GLY A 61 8.83 -5.60 -19.10
CA GLY A 61 7.73 -6.53 -18.85
C GLY A 61 7.14 -6.46 -17.44
N ASN A 62 7.81 -5.80 -16.50
CA ASN A 62 7.18 -5.44 -15.22
C ASN A 62 6.11 -4.37 -15.42
N TRP A 63 5.19 -4.26 -14.47
CA TRP A 63 4.02 -3.39 -14.59
C TRP A 63 3.54 -2.89 -13.23
N LEU A 64 2.81 -1.77 -13.25
CA LEU A 64 2.27 -1.14 -12.04
C LEU A 64 1.00 -1.86 -11.59
N GLU A 65 1.05 -2.43 -10.39
CA GLU A 65 0.01 -3.30 -9.88
C GLU A 65 -0.79 -2.60 -8.78
N ARG A 66 -2.13 -2.62 -8.89
CA ARG A 66 -2.98 -1.75 -8.09
C ARG A 66 -3.40 -2.30 -6.74
N SER A 67 -3.45 -3.62 -6.53
CA SER A 67 -3.75 -4.17 -5.20
C SER A 67 -2.63 -3.88 -4.19
N SER A 68 -1.39 -4.16 -4.57
CA SER A 68 -0.18 -3.88 -3.80
C SER A 68 0.04 -2.39 -3.64
N SER A 69 -0.15 -1.58 -4.68
CA SER A 69 -0.10 -0.11 -4.55
C SER A 69 -1.12 0.42 -3.55
N SER A 70 -2.34 -0.13 -3.53
CA SER A 70 -3.36 0.25 -2.55
C SER A 70 -2.94 -0.16 -1.12
N MET A 71 -2.41 -1.37 -0.94
CA MET A 71 -1.90 -1.83 0.35
C MET A 71 -0.70 -1.02 0.85
N TYR A 72 0.25 -0.68 -0.03
CA TYR A 72 1.42 0.12 0.34
C TYR A 72 1.03 1.56 0.65
N SER A 73 0.16 2.17 -0.15
CA SER A 73 -0.35 3.52 0.14
C SER A 73 -1.06 3.57 1.49
N TYR A 74 -1.93 2.59 1.79
CA TYR A 74 -2.55 2.43 3.11
C TYR A 74 -1.51 2.26 4.24
N MET A 75 -0.53 1.37 4.06
CA MET A 75 0.51 1.12 5.05
C MET A 75 1.35 2.37 5.32
N MET A 76 1.75 3.11 4.28
CA MET A 76 2.51 4.34 4.40
C MET A 76 1.70 5.40 5.14
N TRP A 77 0.46 5.61 4.73
CA TRP A 77 -0.47 6.53 5.38
C TRP A 77 -0.61 6.25 6.88
N MET A 78 -0.94 5.00 7.22
CA MET A 78 -1.16 4.61 8.60
C MET A 78 0.13 4.54 9.41
N GLY A 79 1.24 4.18 8.79
CA GLY A 79 2.56 4.23 9.41
C GLY A 79 2.92 5.64 9.84
N VAL A 80 2.60 6.67 9.03
CA VAL A 80 2.79 8.06 9.46
C VAL A 80 1.80 8.46 10.54
N LYS A 81 0.50 8.19 10.32
CA LYS A 81 -0.60 8.50 11.27
C LYS A 81 -0.33 7.96 12.68
N ARG A 82 0.43 6.87 12.79
CA ARG A 82 0.77 6.19 14.04
C ARG A 82 2.20 6.44 14.54
N GLY A 83 2.98 7.28 13.86
CA GLY A 83 4.34 7.62 14.26
C GLY A 83 5.38 6.53 13.98
N TYR A 84 5.07 5.53 13.16
CA TYR A 84 6.00 4.46 12.75
C TYR A 84 6.92 4.90 11.60
N LEU A 85 6.42 5.84 10.78
CA LEU A 85 7.09 6.41 9.63
C LEU A 85 7.20 7.92 9.76
N ARG A 86 8.21 8.50 9.10
CA ARG A 86 8.40 9.95 9.05
C ARG A 86 7.33 10.60 8.16
N LYS A 87 6.96 11.85 8.45
CA LYS A 87 5.88 12.58 7.76
C LYS A 87 5.96 12.58 6.22
N HIS A 88 7.17 12.61 5.65
CA HIS A 88 7.35 12.65 4.19
C HIS A 88 6.76 11.44 3.43
N TYR A 89 6.46 10.33 4.11
CA TYR A 89 5.79 9.18 3.50
C TYR A 89 4.31 9.46 3.16
N GLU A 90 3.67 10.48 3.74
CA GLU A 90 2.30 10.91 3.41
C GLU A 90 2.16 11.25 1.92
N ALA A 91 3.09 12.06 1.39
CA ALA A 91 3.03 12.51 -0.01
C ALA A 91 3.03 11.34 -1.02
N ILE A 92 3.71 10.25 -0.69
CA ILE A 92 3.77 9.04 -1.51
C ILE A 92 2.43 8.29 -1.43
N ALA A 93 1.90 8.12 -0.22
CA ALA A 93 0.62 7.48 0.01
C ALA A 93 -0.52 8.21 -0.71
N GLU A 94 -0.55 9.54 -0.61
CA GLU A 94 -1.52 10.39 -1.30
C GLU A 94 -1.36 10.35 -2.82
N LYS A 95 -0.13 10.26 -3.30
CA LYS A 95 0.14 10.14 -4.74
C LYS A 95 -0.38 8.82 -5.30
N GLY A 96 0.00 7.71 -4.68
CA GLY A 96 -0.50 6.38 -5.07
C GLY A 96 -2.02 6.28 -5.00
N TYR A 97 -2.63 6.83 -3.94
CA TYR A 97 -4.09 6.89 -3.81
C TYR A 97 -4.76 7.65 -4.95
N ARG A 98 -4.29 8.85 -5.28
CA ARG A 98 -4.83 9.65 -6.38
C ARG A 98 -4.69 8.94 -7.73
N ASP A 99 -3.56 8.27 -7.95
CA ASP A 99 -3.33 7.54 -9.19
C ASP A 99 -4.28 6.34 -9.31
N VAL A 100 -4.47 5.56 -8.24
CA VAL A 100 -5.48 4.48 -8.21
C VAL A 100 -6.88 5.02 -8.52
N LEU A 101 -7.29 6.13 -7.90
CA LEU A 101 -8.59 6.77 -8.18
C LEU A 101 -8.73 7.22 -9.63
N SER A 102 -7.65 7.75 -10.23
CA SER A 102 -7.66 8.22 -11.64
C SER A 102 -7.95 7.12 -12.65
N LYS A 103 -7.83 5.85 -12.24
CA LYS A 103 -8.03 4.67 -13.08
C LYS A 103 -9.38 3.99 -12.86
N LEU A 104 -10.22 4.56 -11.99
CA LEU A 104 -11.59 4.12 -11.85
C LEU A 104 -12.36 4.51 -13.11
N SER A 105 -13.17 3.57 -13.60
CA SER A 105 -14.12 3.82 -14.68
C SER A 105 -15.52 3.38 -14.27
N LYS A 106 -16.52 3.78 -15.05
CA LYS A 106 -17.88 3.23 -14.94
C LYS A 106 -18.17 2.33 -16.13
N ASP A 107 -18.87 1.22 -15.90
CA ASP A 107 -19.46 0.45 -16.99
C ASP A 107 -20.81 1.03 -17.44
N ALA A 108 -21.47 0.33 -18.38
CA ALA A 108 -22.77 0.70 -18.93
C ALA A 108 -23.87 0.76 -17.88
N ASP A 109 -23.76 -0.02 -16.80
CA ASP A 109 -24.71 -0.07 -15.68
C ASP A 109 -24.39 0.99 -14.62
N GLY A 110 -23.35 1.81 -14.83
CA GLY A 110 -22.91 2.84 -13.92
C GLY A 110 -22.09 2.33 -12.72
N MET A 111 -21.73 1.04 -12.71
CA MET A 111 -20.92 0.42 -11.66
C MET A 111 -19.45 0.78 -11.82
N THR A 112 -18.76 0.96 -10.69
CA THR A 112 -17.35 1.37 -10.70
C THR A 112 -16.43 0.18 -10.92
N ASN A 113 -15.47 0.34 -11.83
CA ASN A 113 -14.46 -0.66 -12.16
C ASN A 113 -13.07 -0.21 -11.75
N LEU A 114 -12.34 -1.11 -11.10
CA LEU A 114 -10.92 -0.99 -10.78
C LEU A 114 -10.14 -2.03 -11.58
N ILE A 115 -9.20 -1.57 -12.40
CA ILE A 115 -8.42 -2.41 -13.33
C ILE A 115 -7.05 -2.80 -12.76
N ASP A 116 -6.27 -3.56 -13.52
CA ASP A 116 -4.84 -3.87 -13.25
C ASP A 116 -4.58 -4.42 -11.83
N ILE A 117 -5.43 -5.36 -11.42
CA ILE A 117 -5.24 -6.14 -10.20
C ILE A 117 -4.65 -7.49 -10.58
N CYS A 118 -3.57 -7.88 -9.92
CA CYS A 118 -3.01 -9.21 -10.09
C CYS A 118 -3.98 -10.28 -9.55
N GLU A 119 -4.22 -11.32 -10.35
CA GLU A 119 -4.97 -12.50 -9.92
C GLU A 119 -4.24 -13.27 -8.78
N GLY A 120 -4.95 -14.23 -8.17
CA GLY A 120 -4.35 -15.14 -7.17
C GLY A 120 -3.07 -15.79 -7.69
N THR A 121 -1.97 -15.65 -6.95
CA THR A 121 -0.61 -15.93 -7.44
C THR A 121 0.17 -16.77 -6.44
N ASN A 122 0.78 -17.85 -6.93
CA ASN A 122 1.62 -18.76 -6.15
C ASN A 122 3.11 -18.33 -6.18
N VAL A 123 3.95 -19.06 -5.47
CA VAL A 123 5.41 -18.88 -5.53
C VAL A 123 5.95 -19.45 -6.84
N SER A 124 6.73 -18.66 -7.59
CA SER A 124 7.34 -19.10 -8.85
C SER A 124 8.49 -18.18 -9.27
N ASP A 125 8.90 -18.25 -10.54
CA ASP A 125 9.94 -17.43 -11.15
C ASP A 125 9.45 -16.05 -11.62
N LEU A 126 10.39 -15.22 -12.11
CA LEU A 126 10.11 -13.85 -12.53
C LEU A 126 9.15 -13.76 -13.73
N VAL A 127 9.30 -14.68 -14.70
CA VAL A 127 8.48 -14.70 -15.91
C VAL A 127 7.03 -14.98 -15.56
N TYR A 128 6.81 -15.92 -14.63
CA TYR A 128 5.49 -16.19 -14.08
C TYR A 128 4.86 -14.96 -13.43
N TYR A 129 5.61 -14.17 -12.65
CA TYR A 129 5.09 -12.96 -12.02
C TYR A 129 4.72 -11.87 -13.02
N PHE A 130 5.48 -11.72 -14.11
CA PHE A 130 5.18 -10.73 -15.15
C PHE A 130 3.98 -11.14 -16.01
N ALA A 131 3.78 -12.45 -16.20
CA ALA A 131 2.69 -13.00 -16.99
C ALA A 131 1.33 -13.09 -16.26
N ARG A 132 1.24 -12.68 -14.98
CA ARG A 132 -0.03 -12.74 -14.24
C ARG A 132 -1.10 -11.86 -14.87
N LYS A 133 -2.33 -12.38 -14.93
CA LYS A 133 -3.46 -11.63 -15.48
C LYS A 133 -3.75 -10.38 -14.66
N ARG A 134 -4.13 -9.33 -15.39
CA ARG A 134 -4.51 -8.00 -14.89
C ARG A 134 -6.03 -7.91 -14.88
N ASN A 135 -6.63 -8.40 -13.81
CA ASN A 135 -8.07 -8.51 -13.69
C ASN A 135 -8.72 -7.17 -13.35
N VAL A 136 -9.97 -7.02 -13.76
CA VAL A 136 -10.88 -5.97 -13.31
C VAL A 136 -11.62 -6.49 -12.08
N ASN A 137 -11.72 -5.68 -11.03
CA ASN A 137 -12.51 -5.96 -9.82
C ASN A 137 -12.15 -7.28 -9.11
N ASP A 138 -10.89 -7.72 -9.21
CA ASP A 138 -10.45 -8.88 -8.43
C ASP A 138 -10.47 -8.55 -6.92
N PHE A 139 -11.01 -9.47 -6.13
CA PHE A 139 -11.32 -9.23 -4.72
C PHE A 139 -10.09 -8.90 -3.85
N HIS A 140 -8.90 -9.38 -4.22
CA HIS A 140 -7.68 -9.02 -3.51
C HIS A 140 -7.40 -7.52 -3.61
N GLY A 141 -7.62 -6.95 -4.79
CA GLY A 141 -7.44 -5.52 -5.06
C GLY A 141 -8.59 -4.67 -4.52
N LEU A 142 -9.84 -5.12 -4.67
CA LEU A 142 -11.00 -4.39 -4.14
C LEU A 142 -10.91 -4.20 -2.63
N GLY A 143 -10.59 -5.26 -1.87
CA GLY A 143 -10.45 -5.15 -0.41
C GLY A 143 -9.35 -4.17 0.00
N ALA A 144 -8.20 -4.23 -0.67
CA ALA A 144 -7.09 -3.31 -0.42
C ALA A 144 -7.46 -1.85 -0.75
N PHE A 145 -8.12 -1.64 -1.89
CA PHE A 145 -8.57 -0.33 -2.33
C PHE A 145 -9.58 0.28 -1.36
N LEU A 146 -10.60 -0.48 -0.93
CA LEU A 146 -11.64 0.02 -0.05
C LEU A 146 -11.08 0.48 1.30
N ILE A 147 -10.17 -0.30 1.90
CA ILE A 147 -9.53 0.07 3.18
C ILE A 147 -8.62 1.29 3.01
N MET A 148 -7.85 1.36 1.92
CA MET A 148 -7.07 2.55 1.61
C MET A 148 -7.98 3.77 1.45
N ASN A 149 -9.02 3.66 0.63
CA ASN A 149 -9.95 4.74 0.34
C ASN A 149 -10.66 5.22 1.61
N GLU A 150 -11.06 4.32 2.50
CA GLU A 150 -11.66 4.69 3.78
C GLU A 150 -10.74 5.61 4.59
N GLU A 151 -9.43 5.32 4.63
CA GLU A 151 -8.50 6.03 5.50
C GLU A 151 -7.87 7.27 4.87
N LEU A 152 -7.76 7.29 3.53
CA LEU A 152 -7.18 8.38 2.76
C LEU A 152 -8.23 9.33 2.15
N ARG A 153 -9.54 9.01 2.18
CA ARG A 153 -10.58 9.99 1.79
C ARG A 153 -10.81 11.06 2.86
N VAL A 154 -10.58 10.73 4.13
CA VAL A 154 -10.88 11.56 5.32
C VAL A 154 -9.88 12.71 5.60
N PRO A 155 -8.59 12.66 5.23
CA PRO A 155 -7.63 13.73 5.51
C PRO A 155 -7.91 15.03 4.77
N SER A 156 -8.72 15.01 3.70
CA SER A 156 -9.25 16.23 3.06
C SER A 156 -10.31 16.95 3.91
N LEU A 157 -10.70 16.40 5.07
CA LEU A 157 -11.80 16.85 5.94
C LEU A 157 -11.38 17.01 7.42
N HIS A 158 -10.20 17.54 7.72
CA HIS A 158 -9.71 17.94 9.07
C HIS A 158 -8.96 16.86 9.90
N TYR A 159 -7.84 16.34 9.39
CA TYR A 159 -6.92 15.55 10.23
C TYR A 159 -5.88 16.45 10.96
N LYS A 160 -5.88 16.43 12.30
CA LYS A 160 -4.76 16.92 13.13
C LYS A 160 -3.91 15.73 13.59
N PRO A 161 -2.62 15.64 13.22
CA PRO A 161 -1.74 14.62 13.75
C PRO A 161 -1.61 14.82 15.26
N THR A 162 -2.01 13.84 16.05
CA THR A 162 -1.66 13.79 17.47
C THR A 162 -0.20 13.31 17.57
N PRO A 163 0.70 14.07 18.21
CA PRO A 163 2.05 13.59 18.51
C PRO A 163 1.95 12.45 19.51
N GLY A 164 1.86 11.22 19.02
CA GLY A 164 1.99 10.02 19.83
C GLY A 164 3.47 9.72 20.03
N TRP A 165 3.99 10.12 21.20
CA TRP A 165 5.24 9.68 21.85
C TRP A 165 6.45 10.62 21.77
N SER A 166 6.68 11.32 22.89
CA SER A 166 8.02 11.72 23.33
C SER A 166 8.74 10.47 23.84
N ALA A 167 9.90 10.17 23.27
CA ALA A 167 10.80 9.18 23.81
C ALA A 167 11.23 9.62 25.21
N ASN A 168 10.75 8.91 26.23
CA ASN A 168 11.45 8.82 27.51
C ASN A 168 12.57 7.80 27.34
#